data_AF-A0AAN7QDL3-F1
#
_entry.id   AF-A0AAN7QDL3-F1
#
_cell.length_a   1.000
_cell.length_b   1.000
_cell.length_c   1.000
_cell.angle_alpha   90.00
_cell.angle_beta   90.00
_cell.angle_gamma   90.00
#
_symmetry.space_group_name_H-M   'P 1'
#
loop_
_entity.id
_entity.type
_entity.pdbx_description
1 polymer ?
#
loop_
_entity_poly.entity_id
_entity_poly.type
_entity_poly.pdbx_seq_one_letter_code
_entity_poly.pdbx_strand_id
1 'polypeptide(L)'
;MQLRTSVTSIQLSHLFMPRTHKRKLAAKYYRNHNDDKNEQALTAVAKGKLSIKQASKKFKIAYGTLSNKFHGRHCLKPGGKPVFSTEEKKLSKTLKVL
;
A
#
# COMPACT_ATOMS: atom_id res chain seq x y z
N MET A 1 -13.71 50.31 -31.04
CA MET A 1 -13.81 49.64 -29.72
C MET A 1 -13.05 48.33 -29.77
N GLN A 2 -11.88 48.25 -29.14
CA GLN A 2 -11.11 47.02 -29.05
C GLN A 2 -11.67 46.19 -27.89
N LEU A 3 -12.21 44.99 -28.18
CA LEU A 3 -12.58 44.04 -27.15
C LEU A 3 -11.41 43.07 -26.92
N ARG A 4 -10.75 43.27 -25.78
CA ARG A 4 -9.84 42.30 -25.16
C ARG A 4 -10.69 41.22 -24.50
N THR A 5 -10.67 40.00 -25.01
CA THR A 5 -11.12 38.80 -24.29
C THR A 5 -10.03 37.74 -24.45
N SER A 6 -9.02 37.82 -23.58
CA SER A 6 -8.90 37.05 -22.34
C SER A 6 -8.46 35.61 -22.60
N VAL A 7 -7.22 35.36 -22.20
CA VAL A 7 -6.41 34.14 -22.29
C VAL A 7 -6.98 33.04 -21.37
N THR A 8 -8.23 32.64 -21.55
CA THR A 8 -8.93 31.73 -20.62
C THR A 8 -9.21 30.34 -21.15
N SER A 9 -8.85 30.03 -22.41
CA SER A 9 -9.07 28.68 -22.98
C SER A 9 -8.02 27.64 -22.57
N ILE A 10 -6.86 28.05 -22.04
CA ILE A 10 -5.72 27.15 -21.79
C ILE A 10 -5.74 26.51 -20.38
N GLN A 11 -6.57 26.98 -19.45
CA GLN A 11 -6.50 26.57 -18.04
C GLN A 11 -7.36 25.35 -17.65
N LEU A 12 -8.22 24.80 -18.51
CA LEU A 12 -9.15 23.70 -18.12
C LEU A 12 -8.67 22.26 -18.42
N SER A 13 -7.48 22.05 -18.98
CA SER A 13 -6.99 20.70 -19.32
C SER A 13 -6.34 19.95 -18.15
N HIS A 14 -6.03 20.62 -17.03
CA HIS A 14 -5.30 20.02 -15.89
C HIS A 14 -6.18 19.25 -14.90
N LEU A 15 -7.51 19.36 -14.99
CA LEU A 15 -8.46 18.62 -14.13
C LEU A 15 -8.95 17.29 -14.75
N PHE A 16 -8.53 16.97 -15.98
CA PHE A 16 -8.86 15.70 -16.61
C PHE A 16 -7.91 14.61 -16.10
N MET A 17 -8.19 14.06 -14.92
CA MET A 17 -7.46 12.89 -14.41
C MET A 17 -7.67 11.71 -15.37
N PRO A 18 -6.64 11.24 -16.10
CA PRO A 18 -6.79 10.15 -17.05
C PRO A 18 -7.13 8.84 -16.31
N ARG A 19 -8.02 8.05 -16.94
CA ARG A 19 -8.47 6.68 -16.62
C ARG A 19 -8.33 6.26 -15.14
N THR A 20 -9.42 6.40 -14.38
CA THR A 20 -9.58 5.67 -13.10
C THR A 20 -9.68 4.16 -13.38
N HIS A 21 -8.63 3.40 -13.07
CA HIS A 21 -8.65 1.94 -13.22
C HIS A 21 -9.67 1.30 -12.26
N LYS A 22 -10.80 0.84 -12.79
CA LYS A 22 -11.77 0.02 -12.06
C LYS A 22 -11.40 -1.46 -12.21
N ARG A 23 -11.28 -2.19 -11.10
CA ARG A 23 -11.05 -3.65 -11.16
C ARG A 23 -12.27 -4.36 -11.75
N LYS A 24 -12.02 -5.42 -12.54
CA LYS A 24 -13.07 -6.32 -13.01
C LYS A 24 -13.76 -6.98 -11.81
N LEU A 25 -15.09 -7.05 -11.83
CA LEU A 25 -15.86 -7.85 -10.88
C LEU A 25 -15.37 -9.31 -10.97
N ALA A 26 -15.20 -9.97 -9.82
CA ALA A 26 -14.59 -11.30 -9.67
C ALA A 26 -13.11 -11.44 -10.09
N ALA A 27 -12.36 -10.32 -10.25
CA ALA A 27 -10.91 -10.40 -10.36
C ALA A 27 -10.32 -11.14 -9.14
N LYS A 28 -9.35 -12.05 -9.37
CA LYS A 28 -8.69 -12.80 -8.29
C LYS A 28 -8.21 -11.86 -7.19
N TYR A 29 -8.61 -12.15 -5.96
CA TYR A 29 -8.07 -11.47 -4.80
C TYR A 29 -6.56 -11.75 -4.70
N TYR A 30 -5.80 -10.76 -4.23
CA TYR A 30 -4.38 -10.97 -4.00
C TYR A 30 -4.21 -12.09 -2.97
N ARG A 31 -3.09 -12.82 -3.03
CA ARG A 31 -2.84 -13.89 -2.07
C ARG A 31 -2.56 -13.28 -0.70
N ASN A 32 -3.61 -13.05 0.09
CA ASN A 32 -3.48 -12.62 1.47
C ASN A 32 -3.05 -13.84 2.30
N HIS A 33 -1.78 -13.83 2.71
CA HIS A 33 -1.31 -14.76 3.72
C HIS A 33 -1.89 -14.35 5.07
N ASN A 34 -2.22 -15.33 5.92
CA ASN A 34 -2.62 -15.01 7.30
C ASN A 34 -1.45 -14.27 7.98
N ASP A 35 -1.74 -13.14 8.63
CA ASP A 35 -0.72 -12.27 9.21
C ASP A 35 0.04 -12.98 10.32
N ASP A 36 -0.62 -13.84 11.10
CA ASP A 36 0.03 -14.66 12.14
C ASP A 36 1.13 -15.56 11.57
N LYS A 37 0.87 -16.17 10.39
CA LYS A 37 1.84 -17.06 9.73
C LYS A 37 3.03 -16.28 9.19
N ASN A 38 2.81 -15.06 8.72
CA ASN A 38 3.88 -14.17 8.29
C ASN A 38 4.78 -13.81 9.48
N GLU A 39 4.21 -13.45 10.61
CA GLU A 39 4.97 -13.07 11.81
C GLU A 39 5.74 -14.25 12.39
N GLN A 40 5.14 -15.43 12.47
CA GLN A 40 5.84 -16.65 12.92
C GLN A 40 7.00 -17.02 11.98
N ALA A 41 6.82 -16.88 10.67
CA ALA A 41 7.89 -17.13 9.71
C ALA A 41 9.04 -16.12 9.86
N LEU A 42 8.73 -14.83 10.01
CA LEU A 42 9.73 -13.77 10.17
C LEU A 42 10.50 -13.89 11.49
N THR A 43 9.79 -14.18 12.59
CA THR A 43 10.44 -14.38 13.90
C THR A 43 11.36 -15.60 13.91
N ALA A 44 10.99 -16.69 13.23
CA ALA A 44 11.85 -17.86 13.09
C ALA A 44 13.13 -17.57 12.27
N VAL A 45 13.01 -16.74 11.23
CA VAL A 45 14.16 -16.29 10.42
C VAL A 45 15.03 -15.32 11.22
N ALA A 46 14.45 -14.35 11.91
CA ALA A 46 15.19 -13.37 12.72
C ALA A 46 15.94 -14.04 13.89
N LYS A 47 15.39 -15.09 14.48
CA LYS A 47 16.04 -15.91 15.53
C LYS A 47 17.10 -16.86 14.97
N GLY A 48 17.36 -16.88 13.66
CA GLY A 48 18.34 -17.76 13.02
C GLY A 48 17.95 -19.24 12.98
N LYS A 49 16.71 -19.60 13.36
CA LYS A 49 16.26 -21.00 13.41
C LYS A 49 16.02 -21.60 12.03
N LEU A 50 15.68 -20.75 11.05
CA LEU A 50 15.39 -21.15 9.68
C LEU A 50 15.94 -20.11 8.70
N SER A 51 16.47 -20.56 7.56
CA SER A 51 16.73 -19.65 6.43
C SER A 51 15.42 -19.20 5.79
N ILE A 52 15.43 -18.05 5.09
CA ILE A 52 14.26 -17.54 4.35
C ILE A 52 13.70 -18.61 3.39
N LYS A 53 14.58 -19.40 2.74
CA LYS A 53 14.19 -20.51 1.84
C LYS A 53 13.48 -21.64 2.59
N GLN A 54 13.96 -22.01 3.77
CA GLN A 54 13.32 -23.03 4.61
C GLN A 54 11.97 -22.54 5.18
N ALA A 55 11.91 -21.29 5.64
CA ALA A 55 10.67 -20.67 6.11
C ALA A 55 9.62 -20.58 4.98
N SER A 56 10.04 -20.23 3.76
CA SER A 56 9.16 -20.20 2.58
C SER A 56 8.49 -21.55 2.34
N LYS A 57 9.25 -22.65 2.38
CA LYS A 57 8.70 -24.01 2.22
C LYS A 57 7.77 -24.39 3.37
N LYS A 58 8.17 -24.12 4.62
CA LYS A 58 7.43 -24.52 5.83
C LYS A 58 6.09 -23.79 5.97
N PHE A 59 6.09 -22.46 5.78
CA PHE A 59 4.92 -21.63 5.98
C PHE A 59 4.11 -21.39 4.69
N LYS A 60 4.55 -21.94 3.54
CA LYS A 60 3.93 -21.78 2.22
C LYS A 60 3.75 -20.30 1.83
N ILE A 61 4.72 -19.47 2.20
CA ILE A 61 4.81 -18.04 1.85
C ILE A 61 5.90 -17.88 0.79
N ALA A 62 5.67 -17.06 -0.23
CA ALA A 62 6.65 -16.83 -1.27
C ALA A 62 7.97 -16.26 -0.71
N TYR A 63 9.10 -16.74 -1.21
CA TYR A 63 10.43 -16.27 -0.78
C TYR A 63 10.58 -14.75 -0.86
N GLY A 64 10.14 -14.16 -1.98
CA GLY A 64 10.18 -12.71 -2.19
C GLY A 64 9.40 -11.94 -1.12
N THR A 65 8.24 -12.45 -0.70
CA THR A 65 7.42 -11.83 0.36
C THR A 65 8.16 -11.82 1.69
N LEU A 66 8.76 -12.94 2.10
CA LEU A 66 9.52 -13.03 3.35
C LEU A 66 10.77 -12.16 3.28
N SER A 67 11.50 -12.17 2.17
CA SER A 67 12.69 -11.34 1.98
C SER A 67 12.36 -9.85 2.02
N ASN A 68 11.27 -9.42 1.35
CA ASN A 68 10.83 -8.03 1.34
C ASN A 68 10.39 -7.55 2.72
N LYS A 69 9.70 -8.40 3.49
CA LYS A 69 9.32 -8.10 4.87
C LYS A 69 10.53 -8.09 5.81
N PHE A 70 11.44 -9.04 5.68
CA PHE A 70 12.64 -9.14 6.51
C PHE A 70 13.58 -7.94 6.35
N HIS A 71 13.82 -7.50 5.11
CA HIS A 71 14.66 -6.33 4.81
C HIS A 71 13.89 -5.00 4.88
N GLY A 72 12.63 -5.00 5.30
CA GLY A 72 11.82 -3.80 5.44
C GLY A 72 11.46 -3.06 4.13
N ARG A 73 11.59 -3.71 2.98
CA ARG A 73 11.34 -3.09 1.66
C ARG A 73 9.85 -2.81 1.40
N HIS A 74 8.95 -3.58 2.01
CA HIS A 74 7.50 -3.41 1.91
C HIS A 74 6.85 -3.33 3.30
N CYS A 75 7.23 -2.31 4.09
CA CYS A 75 6.60 -2.02 5.39
C CYS A 75 5.32 -1.17 5.27
N LEU A 76 5.11 -0.51 4.13
CA LEU A 76 4.01 0.43 3.96
C LEU A 76 2.71 -0.30 3.65
N LYS A 77 1.59 0.29 4.10
CA LYS A 77 0.26 -0.20 3.75
C LYS A 77 0.08 -0.13 2.22
N PRO A 78 -0.54 -1.14 1.60
CA PRO A 78 -0.89 -1.08 0.19
C PRO A 78 -1.80 0.13 -0.04
N GLY A 79 -1.43 1.03 -0.98
CA GLY A 79 -2.17 2.26 -1.28
C GLY A 79 -1.38 3.57 -1.18
N GLY A 80 -0.08 3.54 -0.81
CA GLY A 80 0.80 4.71 -0.81
C GLY A 80 1.38 5.03 0.57
N LYS A 81 2.33 5.98 0.64
CA LYS A 81 2.79 6.53 1.93
C LYS A 81 1.58 7.16 2.63
N PRO A 82 1.30 6.82 3.89
CA PRO A 82 0.23 7.48 4.62
C PRO A 82 0.57 8.97 4.75
N VAL A 83 -0.37 9.84 4.36
CA VAL A 83 -0.24 11.31 4.49
C VAL A 83 -0.13 11.71 5.96
N PHE A 84 -0.74 10.93 6.85
CA PHE A 84 -0.78 11.16 8.29
C PHE A 84 -0.01 10.08 9.05
N SER A 85 0.71 10.49 10.10
CA SER A 85 1.32 9.59 11.06
C SER A 85 0.27 8.80 11.85
N THR A 86 0.69 7.74 12.56
CA THR A 86 -0.21 6.89 13.36
C THR A 86 -0.94 7.69 14.44
N GLU A 87 -0.25 8.66 15.03
CA GLU A 87 -0.73 9.60 16.06
C GLU A 87 -1.81 10.53 15.47
N GLU A 88 -1.50 11.19 14.34
CA GLU A 88 -2.39 12.12 13.65
C GLU A 88 -3.68 11.43 13.15
N LYS A 89 -3.56 10.17 12.74
CA LYS A 89 -4.73 9.37 12.33
C LYS A 89 -5.66 9.04 13.49
N LYS A 90 -5.14 8.97 14.73
CA LYS A 90 -5.93 8.74 15.94
C LYS A 90 -6.67 10.03 16.34
N LEU A 91 -5.96 11.16 16.33
CA LEU A 91 -6.52 12.49 16.61
C LEU A 91 -7.65 12.88 15.63
N SER A 92 -7.42 12.70 14.32
CA SER A 92 -8.42 13.00 13.29
C SER A 92 -9.69 12.14 13.36
N LYS A 93 -9.61 10.92 13.90
CA LYS A 93 -10.78 10.08 14.15
C LYS A 93 -11.61 10.60 15.31
N THR A 94 -10.97 11.02 16.40
CA THR A 94 -11.65 11.57 17.57
C THR A 94 -12.39 12.87 17.24
N LEU A 95 -11.78 13.75 16.43
CA LEU A 95 -12.37 15.02 16.02
C LEU A 95 -13.56 14.90 15.05
N LYS A 96 -13.74 13.75 14.38
CA LYS A 96 -14.87 13.50 13.46
C LYS A 96 -16.12 12.91 14.14
N VAL A 97 -16.03 12.59 15.42
CA VAL A 97 -17.10 11.94 16.21
C VAL A 97 -17.81 12.93 17.13
N LEU A 98 -17.36 14.19 17.17
CA LEU A 98 -18.08 15.34 17.72
C LEU A 98 -18.76 16.10 16.58
#